data_AF-A0A8A1L9G5-F1
#
_entry.id   AF-A0A8A1L9G5-F1
#
_cell.length_a   1.000
_cell.length_b   1.000
_cell.length_c   1.000
_cell.angle_alpha   90.00
_cell.angle_beta   90.00
_cell.angle_gamma   90.00
#
_symmetry.space_group_name_H-M   'P 1'
#
loop_
_entity.id
_entity.type
_entity.pdbx_description
1 polymer ?
#
loop_
_entity_poly.entity_id
_entity_poly.type
_entity_poly.pdbx_seq_one_letter_code
_entity_poly.pdbx_strand_id
1 'polypeptide(L)'
;MTRLPGISLINSRDPFDPDIEGPWIHELKLCLDSMRQWRISPPYDQNCICSVLGTAIRSTRVPNHAMGPFPSEKEFTQYLLSTASDLGFQSRAEYDEVWVRAERIDQRPHRVTFTQGDFKAHNILVDDDGHLSGFLDWESGGWCPEYWEFTTAMRFGRYTWWYQVCMWMGGDQFLEELDVDIAVNLLTVDSYIGM
;
A
#
# COMPACT_ATOMS: atom_id res chain seq x y z
N MET A 1 -25.14 6.55 3.18
CA MET A 1 -24.46 5.66 2.23
C MET A 1 -25.35 4.46 1.98
N THR A 2 -25.49 4.05 0.72
CA THR A 2 -26.19 2.81 0.34
C THR A 2 -25.18 1.67 0.37
N ARG A 3 -25.59 0.49 0.85
CA ARG A 3 -24.74 -0.71 0.83
C ARG A 3 -24.50 -1.13 -0.62
N LEU A 4 -23.24 -1.37 -0.99
CA LEU A 4 -22.91 -1.94 -2.29
C LEU A 4 -23.33 -3.42 -2.35
N PRO A 5 -23.85 -3.91 -3.49
CA PRO A 5 -24.17 -5.32 -3.67
C PRO A 5 -22.88 -6.16 -3.75
N GLY A 6 -23.02 -7.49 -3.66
CA GLY A 6 -21.92 -8.44 -3.77
C GLY A 6 -21.39 -8.98 -2.44
N ILE A 7 -20.44 -9.90 -2.56
CA ILE A 7 -19.74 -10.55 -1.46
C ILE A 7 -18.26 -10.14 -1.44
N SER A 8 -17.71 -9.95 -0.24
CA SER A 8 -16.28 -9.67 -0.09
C SER A 8 -15.45 -10.89 -0.46
N LEU A 9 -14.36 -10.66 -1.19
CA LEU A 9 -13.36 -11.71 -1.41
C LEU A 9 -12.71 -12.09 -0.07
N ILE A 10 -12.35 -13.36 0.06
CA ILE A 10 -11.73 -13.91 1.26
C ILE A 10 -10.38 -14.47 0.87
N ASN A 11 -9.38 -14.21 1.71
CA ASN A 11 -8.05 -14.73 1.44
C ASN A 11 -8.00 -16.26 1.61
N SER A 12 -7.25 -16.92 0.75
CA SER A 12 -7.07 -18.39 0.74
C SER A 12 -5.59 -18.77 0.75
N ARG A 13 -5.30 -20.05 0.99
CA ARG A 13 -3.98 -20.67 0.77
C ARG A 13 -3.88 -21.39 -0.59
N ASP A 14 -4.96 -21.39 -1.36
CA ASP A 14 -5.00 -22.01 -2.67
C ASP A 14 -4.08 -21.26 -3.65
N PRO A 15 -3.52 -21.96 -4.66
CA PRO A 15 -2.81 -21.30 -5.74
C PRO A 15 -3.77 -20.40 -6.53
N PHE A 16 -3.29 -19.21 -6.90
CA PHE A 16 -4.01 -18.32 -7.81
C PHE A 16 -3.78 -18.77 -9.26
N ASP A 17 -4.85 -18.79 -10.04
CA ASP A 17 -4.80 -19.03 -11.48
C ASP A 17 -5.79 -18.08 -12.17
N PRO A 18 -5.33 -17.06 -12.92
CA PRO A 18 -6.20 -16.04 -13.50
C PRO A 18 -7.19 -16.62 -14.53
N ASP A 19 -6.92 -17.80 -15.11
CA ASP A 19 -7.78 -18.41 -16.13
C ASP A 19 -9.05 -19.05 -15.54
N ILE A 20 -9.05 -19.32 -14.22
CA ILE A 20 -10.20 -19.91 -13.51
C ILE A 20 -10.91 -18.90 -12.60
N GLU A 21 -10.32 -17.73 -12.38
CA GLU A 21 -10.96 -16.64 -11.64
C GLU A 21 -12.08 -16.01 -12.48
N GLY A 22 -13.05 -15.40 -11.80
CA GLY A 22 -14.11 -14.65 -12.47
C GLY A 22 -13.61 -13.38 -13.18
N PRO A 23 -14.44 -12.75 -14.02
CA PRO A 23 -14.08 -11.54 -14.75
C PRO A 23 -13.62 -10.37 -13.85
N TRP A 24 -14.01 -10.39 -12.57
CA TRP A 24 -13.59 -9.41 -11.56
C TRP A 24 -12.07 -9.17 -11.53
N ILE A 25 -11.22 -10.17 -11.80
CA ILE A 25 -9.75 -10.00 -11.69
C ILE A 25 -9.21 -9.03 -12.75
N HIS A 26 -9.70 -9.14 -13.97
CA HIS A 26 -9.34 -8.26 -15.08
C HIS A 26 -9.96 -6.88 -14.91
N GLU A 27 -11.20 -6.81 -14.42
CA GLU A 27 -11.90 -5.56 -14.13
C GLU A 27 -11.21 -4.79 -12.99
N LEU A 28 -10.80 -5.49 -11.94
CA LEU A 28 -10.06 -4.93 -10.82
C LEU A 28 -8.75 -4.33 -11.31
N LYS A 29 -8.00 -5.09 -12.12
CA LYS A 29 -6.77 -4.58 -12.74
C LYS A 29 -7.03 -3.33 -13.59
N LEU A 30 -8.08 -3.34 -14.42
CA LEU A 30 -8.45 -2.19 -15.24
C LEU A 30 -8.78 -0.95 -14.38
N CYS A 31 -9.49 -1.12 -13.26
CA CYS A 31 -9.79 -0.05 -12.32
C CYS A 31 -8.51 0.53 -11.70
N LEU A 32 -7.60 -0.32 -11.21
CA LEU A 32 -6.32 0.12 -10.64
C LEU A 32 -5.47 0.87 -11.68
N ASP A 33 -5.34 0.31 -12.89
CA ASP A 33 -4.59 0.92 -13.98
C ASP A 33 -5.20 2.29 -14.37
N SER A 34 -6.53 2.42 -14.31
CA SER A 34 -7.23 3.68 -14.56
C SER A 34 -7.02 4.71 -13.44
N MET A 35 -7.12 4.28 -12.18
CA MET A 35 -6.90 5.13 -11.01
C MET A 35 -5.48 5.73 -11.02
N ARG A 36 -4.49 4.93 -11.40
CA ARG A 36 -3.07 5.37 -11.49
C ARG A 36 -2.80 6.40 -12.58
N GLN A 37 -3.74 6.60 -13.50
CA GLN A 37 -3.66 7.64 -14.53
C GLN A 37 -4.32 8.95 -14.12
N TRP A 38 -5.09 8.96 -13.03
CA TRP A 38 -5.71 10.19 -12.53
C TRP A 38 -4.63 11.20 -12.14
N ARG A 39 -4.97 12.48 -12.25
CA ARG A 39 -4.12 13.59 -11.84
C ARG A 39 -4.72 14.29 -10.64
N ILE A 40 -3.86 14.76 -9.75
CA ILE A 40 -4.30 15.59 -8.64
C ILE A 40 -4.87 16.90 -9.22
N SER A 41 -5.96 17.38 -8.62
CA SER A 41 -6.57 18.63 -9.05
C SER A 41 -5.83 19.82 -8.44
N PRO A 42 -5.68 20.95 -9.16
CA PRO A 42 -5.20 22.20 -8.57
C PRO A 42 -6.03 22.58 -7.32
N PRO A 43 -5.43 23.20 -6.29
CA PRO A 43 -4.11 23.86 -6.28
C PRO A 43 -2.93 22.95 -5.89
N TYR A 44 -3.13 21.64 -5.73
CA TYR A 44 -2.10 20.74 -5.22
C TYR A 44 -1.09 20.33 -6.31
N ASP A 45 0.17 20.11 -5.90
CA ASP A 45 1.24 19.63 -6.78
C ASP A 45 1.09 18.12 -7.05
N GLN A 46 1.39 17.67 -8.27
CA GLN A 46 1.30 16.26 -8.66
C GLN A 46 2.19 15.32 -7.83
N ASN A 47 3.24 15.86 -7.19
CA ASN A 47 4.15 15.10 -6.33
C ASN A 47 3.73 15.16 -4.85
N CYS A 48 2.61 15.81 -4.52
CA CYS A 48 2.11 15.88 -3.16
C CYS A 48 1.52 14.53 -2.73
N ILE A 49 2.01 14.01 -1.60
CA ILE A 49 1.51 12.80 -0.96
C ILE A 49 0.49 13.22 0.10
N CYS A 50 -0.78 13.01 -0.18
CA CYS A 50 -1.89 13.50 0.63
C CYS A 50 -3.18 12.69 0.44
N SER A 51 -4.16 12.88 1.32
CA SER A 51 -5.50 12.32 1.15
C SER A 51 -6.20 12.93 -0.09
N VAL A 52 -7.37 12.38 -0.45
CA VAL A 52 -8.23 12.94 -1.52
C VAL A 52 -8.58 14.42 -1.27
N LEU A 53 -8.60 14.85 0.00
CA LEU A 53 -8.92 16.22 0.41
C LEU A 53 -7.67 17.13 0.52
N GLY A 54 -6.49 16.64 0.15
CA GLY A 54 -5.23 17.38 0.31
C GLY A 54 -4.74 17.46 1.77
N THR A 55 -5.19 16.55 2.63
CA THR A 55 -4.85 16.51 4.07
C THR A 55 -4.03 15.26 4.41
N ALA A 56 -3.87 14.95 5.71
CA ALA A 56 -3.17 13.75 6.18
C ALA A 56 -3.81 12.47 5.61
N ILE A 57 -2.96 11.51 5.25
CA ILE A 57 -3.35 10.16 4.82
C ILE A 57 -3.53 9.29 6.06
N ARG A 58 -4.58 8.47 6.07
CA ARG A 58 -4.73 7.41 7.05
C ARG A 58 -3.91 6.20 6.63
N SER A 59 -3.13 5.61 7.53
CA SER A 59 -2.41 4.37 7.24
C SER A 59 -2.06 3.61 8.50
N THR A 60 -2.32 2.30 8.50
CA THR A 60 -1.89 1.41 9.59
C THR A 60 -0.36 1.25 9.71
N ARG A 61 0.39 1.76 8.72
CA ARG A 61 1.86 1.68 8.62
C ARG A 61 2.61 2.78 9.37
N VAL A 62 1.89 3.66 10.07
CA VAL A 62 2.49 4.78 10.81
C VAL A 62 1.85 4.97 12.17
N PRO A 63 2.57 5.57 13.13
CA PRO A 63 2.04 5.93 14.43
C PRO A 63 0.74 6.76 14.34
N ASN A 64 -0.22 6.53 15.25
CA ASN A 64 -1.56 7.16 15.27
C ASN A 64 -2.40 6.98 13.99
N HIS A 65 -1.95 6.11 13.09
CA HIS A 65 -2.57 5.84 11.80
C HIS A 65 -2.76 7.06 10.89
N ALA A 66 -1.98 8.14 11.06
CA ALA A 66 -2.11 9.36 10.27
C ALA A 66 -0.75 10.01 9.98
N MET A 67 -0.54 10.47 8.75
CA MET A 67 0.70 11.11 8.32
C MET A 67 0.48 12.16 7.23
N GLY A 68 1.39 13.12 7.12
CA GLY A 68 1.38 14.13 6.06
C GLY A 68 0.32 15.22 6.25
N PRO A 69 -0.06 15.95 5.19
CA PRO A 69 0.41 15.77 3.80
C PRO A 69 1.90 16.09 3.64
N PHE A 70 2.52 15.53 2.61
CA PHE A 70 3.93 15.79 2.26
C PHE A 70 4.01 16.42 0.87
N PRO A 71 4.81 17.47 0.66
CA PRO A 71 4.98 18.10 -0.64
C PRO A 71 5.89 17.30 -1.58
N SER A 72 6.63 16.31 -1.06
CA SER A 72 7.52 15.46 -1.86
C SER A 72 7.69 14.07 -1.25
N GLU A 73 8.09 13.12 -2.09
CA GLU A 73 8.49 11.77 -1.67
C GLU A 73 9.65 11.78 -0.67
N LYS A 74 10.58 12.73 -0.79
CA LYS A 74 11.70 12.86 0.15
C LYS A 74 11.22 13.15 1.58
N GLU A 75 10.28 14.09 1.74
CA GLU A 75 9.72 14.42 3.06
C GLU A 75 8.91 13.28 3.64
N PHE A 76 8.22 12.53 2.77
CA PHE A 76 7.52 11.32 3.14
C PHE A 76 8.47 10.23 3.65
N THR A 77 9.54 9.91 2.93
CA THR A 77 10.58 8.97 3.37
C THR A 77 11.20 9.41 4.71
N GLN A 78 11.57 10.68 4.83
CA GLN A 78 12.16 11.21 6.05
C GLN A 78 11.22 11.04 7.25
N TYR A 79 9.92 11.25 7.05
CA TYR A 79 8.93 10.99 8.08
C TYR A 79 8.87 9.51 8.47
N LEU A 80 8.81 8.60 7.49
CA LEU A 80 8.78 7.15 7.75
C LEU A 80 9.99 6.69 8.56
N LEU A 81 11.17 7.24 8.31
CA LEU A 81 12.40 6.88 9.03
C LEU A 81 12.59 7.65 10.35
N SER A 82 11.80 8.70 10.61
CA SER A 82 12.01 9.59 11.77
C SER A 82 11.83 8.90 13.12
N THR A 83 11.09 7.80 13.16
CA THR A 83 10.84 7.01 14.37
C THR A 83 11.65 5.72 14.43
N ALA A 84 12.65 5.56 13.56
CA ALA A 84 13.54 4.42 13.56
C ALA A 84 14.26 4.27 14.91
N SER A 85 14.30 3.04 15.42
CA SER A 85 14.88 2.70 16.71
C SER A 85 15.67 1.40 16.63
N ASP A 86 16.67 1.26 17.50
CA ASP A 86 17.46 0.04 17.67
C ASP A 86 16.92 -0.87 18.79
N LEU A 87 15.81 -0.51 19.46
CA LEU A 87 15.25 -1.24 20.59
C LEU A 87 14.82 -2.68 20.25
N GLY A 88 14.26 -2.89 19.06
CA GLY A 88 13.84 -4.21 18.58
C GLY A 88 14.98 -5.14 18.09
N PHE A 89 16.24 -4.69 18.10
CA PHE A 89 17.37 -5.40 17.50
C PHE A 89 18.28 -6.07 18.53
N GLN A 90 18.87 -7.21 18.19
CA GLN A 90 19.78 -7.95 19.08
C GLN A 90 21.18 -7.33 19.13
N SER A 91 21.56 -6.59 18.09
CA SER A 91 22.86 -5.95 18.00
C SER A 91 22.84 -4.71 17.11
N ARG A 92 23.84 -3.83 17.28
CA ARG A 92 24.00 -2.66 16.42
C ARG A 92 24.26 -3.04 14.95
N ALA A 93 24.99 -4.13 14.71
CA ALA A 93 25.27 -4.60 13.36
C ALA A 93 23.98 -5.01 12.62
N GLU A 94 23.06 -5.70 13.32
CA GLU A 94 21.76 -6.08 12.76
C GLU A 94 20.92 -4.84 12.43
N TYR A 95 20.89 -3.85 13.31
CA TYR A 95 20.24 -2.56 13.07
C TYR A 95 20.83 -1.86 11.84
N ASP A 96 22.16 -1.75 11.75
CA ASP A 96 22.84 -1.07 10.65
C ASP A 96 22.59 -1.80 9.31
N GLU A 97 22.50 -3.14 9.29
CA GLU A 97 22.12 -3.92 8.10
C GLU A 97 20.70 -3.62 7.61
N VAL A 98 19.74 -3.48 8.53
CA VAL A 98 18.36 -3.11 8.19
C VAL A 98 18.27 -1.64 7.76
N TRP A 99 19.03 -0.74 8.41
CA TRP A 99 19.13 0.66 8.02
C TRP A 99 19.60 0.83 6.57
N VAL A 100 20.66 0.12 6.18
CA VAL A 100 21.18 0.13 4.80
C VAL A 100 20.15 -0.35 3.77
N ARG A 101 19.23 -1.25 4.15
CA ARG A 101 18.11 -1.64 3.28
C ARG A 101 17.06 -0.54 3.19
N ALA A 102 16.66 0.04 4.31
CA ALA A 102 15.64 1.08 4.37
C ALA A 102 16.04 2.36 3.61
N GLU A 103 17.31 2.76 3.67
CA GLU A 103 17.84 3.94 2.94
C GLU A 103 17.79 3.80 1.41
N ARG A 104 17.56 2.60 0.86
CA ARG A 104 17.45 2.41 -0.59
C ARG A 104 16.22 3.05 -1.20
N ILE A 105 15.22 3.39 -0.38
CA ILE A 105 13.98 4.03 -0.83
C ILE A 105 14.22 5.34 -1.61
N ASP A 106 15.28 6.07 -1.26
CA ASP A 106 15.65 7.34 -1.90
C ASP A 106 16.45 7.16 -3.21
N GLN A 107 16.78 5.91 -3.59
CA GLN A 107 17.59 5.65 -4.80
C GLN A 107 16.78 5.70 -6.08
N ARG A 108 15.45 5.61 -6.01
CA ARG A 108 14.56 5.63 -7.17
C ARG A 108 13.41 6.60 -6.90
N PRO A 109 13.24 7.64 -7.71
CA PRO A 109 12.05 8.48 -7.62
C PRO A 109 10.84 7.70 -8.14
N HIS A 110 9.73 7.75 -7.41
CA HIS A 110 8.49 7.10 -7.81
C HIS A 110 7.45 8.13 -8.27
N ARG A 111 6.54 7.68 -9.13
CA ARG A 111 5.38 8.50 -9.46
C ARG A 111 4.40 8.51 -8.30
N VAL A 112 3.88 9.69 -7.97
CA VAL A 112 2.73 9.79 -7.07
C VAL A 112 1.46 9.53 -7.88
N THR A 113 0.71 8.50 -7.45
CA THR A 113 -0.51 8.02 -8.11
C THR A 113 -1.65 7.92 -7.12
N PHE A 114 -2.89 7.87 -7.61
CA PHE A 114 -4.05 7.67 -6.75
C PHE A 114 -4.15 6.20 -6.33
N THR A 115 -4.24 5.97 -5.03
CA THR A 115 -4.30 4.64 -4.40
C THR A 115 -5.52 4.52 -3.51
N GLN A 116 -6.08 3.31 -3.39
CA GLN A 116 -7.13 3.01 -2.41
C GLN A 116 -6.57 2.95 -0.98
N GLY A 117 -5.29 2.59 -0.83
CA GLY A 117 -4.52 2.74 0.42
C GLY A 117 -4.69 1.61 1.45
N ASP A 118 -5.72 0.78 1.35
CA ASP A 118 -5.93 -0.44 2.13
C ASP A 118 -6.34 -1.64 1.26
N PHE A 119 -5.48 -1.96 0.28
CA PHE A 119 -5.82 -2.88 -0.81
C PHE A 119 -5.78 -4.35 -0.38
N LYS A 120 -6.86 -4.80 0.26
CA LYS A 120 -7.04 -6.15 0.81
C LYS A 120 -8.22 -6.85 0.18
N ALA A 121 -8.15 -8.19 0.09
CA ALA A 121 -9.21 -9.02 -0.48
C ALA A 121 -10.62 -8.68 0.05
N HIS A 122 -10.77 -8.53 1.38
CA HIS A 122 -12.09 -8.27 1.98
C HIS A 122 -12.68 -6.89 1.66
N ASN A 123 -11.87 -5.98 1.12
CA ASN A 123 -12.30 -4.67 0.63
C ASN A 123 -12.78 -4.71 -0.83
N ILE A 124 -12.71 -5.86 -1.50
CA ILE A 124 -13.17 -6.03 -2.88
C ILE A 124 -14.45 -6.86 -2.90
N LEU A 125 -15.48 -6.34 -3.58
CA LEU A 125 -16.78 -6.99 -3.73
C LEU A 125 -16.95 -7.59 -5.12
N VAL A 126 -17.48 -8.80 -5.18
CA VAL A 126 -17.83 -9.52 -6.40
C VAL A 126 -19.31 -9.90 -6.36
N ASP A 127 -20.03 -9.74 -7.46
CA ASP A 127 -21.44 -10.12 -7.56
C ASP A 127 -21.63 -11.62 -7.87
N ASP A 128 -22.90 -12.05 -7.96
CA ASP A 128 -23.26 -13.46 -8.18
C ASP A 128 -22.82 -13.98 -9.56
N ASP A 129 -22.55 -13.08 -10.52
CA ASP A 129 -22.07 -13.40 -11.87
C ASP A 129 -20.54 -13.39 -11.96
N GLY A 130 -19.84 -13.14 -10.85
CA GLY A 130 -18.38 -13.12 -10.78
C GLY A 130 -17.74 -11.81 -11.24
N HIS A 131 -18.52 -10.74 -11.40
CA HIS A 131 -18.04 -9.41 -11.81
C HIS A 131 -17.70 -8.55 -10.60
N LEU A 132 -16.73 -7.64 -10.78
CA LEU A 132 -16.37 -6.65 -9.79
C LEU A 132 -17.55 -5.70 -9.53
N SER A 133 -18.01 -5.65 -8.29
CA SER A 133 -19.18 -4.85 -7.90
C SER A 133 -18.83 -3.68 -6.97
N GLY A 134 -17.64 -3.65 -6.38
CA GLY A 134 -17.23 -2.51 -5.57
C GLY A 134 -15.88 -2.60 -4.87
N PHE A 135 -15.43 -1.43 -4.41
CA PHE A 135 -14.29 -1.23 -3.53
C PHE A 135 -14.80 -0.62 -2.23
N LEU A 136 -14.38 -1.19 -1.12
CA LEU A 136 -14.70 -0.72 0.22
C LEU A 136 -13.50 0.00 0.85
N ASP A 137 -13.77 0.58 2.02
CA ASP A 137 -12.77 1.09 2.93
C ASP A 137 -11.80 2.14 2.36
N TRP A 138 -12.35 3.18 1.74
CA TRP A 138 -11.61 4.29 1.13
C TRP A 138 -11.00 5.28 2.15
N GLU A 139 -11.00 4.97 3.45
CA GLU A 139 -10.50 5.89 4.48
C GLU A 139 -9.01 6.21 4.36
N SER A 140 -8.26 5.31 3.72
CA SER A 140 -6.82 5.46 3.43
C SER A 140 -6.56 5.93 2.00
N GLY A 141 -7.61 6.22 1.24
CA GLY A 141 -7.53 6.63 -0.16
C GLY A 141 -6.84 7.98 -0.33
N GLY A 142 -5.89 8.04 -1.27
CA GLY A 142 -5.08 9.23 -1.45
C GLY A 142 -4.01 9.10 -2.52
N TRP A 143 -3.26 10.18 -2.67
CA TRP A 143 -2.10 10.30 -3.54
C TRP A 143 -0.88 9.80 -2.78
N CYS A 144 -0.30 8.70 -3.25
CA CYS A 144 0.86 8.05 -2.63
C CYS A 144 1.86 7.61 -3.72
N PRO A 145 3.12 7.32 -3.38
CA PRO A 145 4.04 6.66 -4.31
C PRO A 145 3.43 5.38 -4.90
N GLU A 146 3.69 5.08 -6.17
CA GLU A 146 3.02 4.00 -6.91
C GLU A 146 3.24 2.59 -6.35
N TYR A 147 4.30 2.38 -5.55
CA TYR A 147 4.53 1.14 -4.82
C TYR A 147 3.67 0.98 -3.56
N TRP A 148 3.10 2.08 -3.04
CA TRP A 148 2.52 2.14 -1.69
C TRP A 148 1.35 1.17 -1.51
N GLU A 149 0.47 1.09 -2.49
CA GLU A 149 -0.72 0.22 -2.46
C GLU A 149 -0.33 -1.26 -2.37
N PHE A 150 0.60 -1.68 -3.23
CA PHE A 150 1.03 -3.07 -3.29
C PHE A 150 1.89 -3.46 -2.09
N THR A 151 2.83 -2.60 -1.67
CA THR A 151 3.62 -2.87 -0.46
C THR A 151 2.75 -2.99 0.78
N THR A 152 1.70 -2.17 0.91
CA THR A 152 0.70 -2.28 1.98
C THR A 152 -0.03 -3.62 1.93
N ALA A 153 -0.57 -3.99 0.76
CA ALA A 153 -1.30 -5.25 0.57
C ALA A 153 -0.45 -6.49 0.88
N MET A 154 0.83 -6.47 0.48
CA MET A 154 1.72 -7.61 0.55
C MET A 154 2.41 -7.78 1.91
N ARG A 155 2.42 -6.75 2.76
CA ARG A 155 3.14 -6.76 4.05
C ARG A 155 2.78 -7.94 4.96
N PHE A 156 1.51 -8.32 5.03
CA PHE A 156 1.02 -9.40 5.92
C PHE A 156 0.47 -10.62 5.17
N GLY A 157 0.64 -10.67 3.84
CA GLY A 157 -0.02 -11.64 2.97
C GLY A 157 0.91 -12.61 2.27
N ARG A 158 2.23 -12.61 2.56
CA ARG A 158 3.19 -13.49 1.87
C ARG A 158 2.68 -14.94 1.83
N TYR A 159 2.73 -15.55 0.65
CA TYR A 159 2.25 -16.91 0.37
C TYR A 159 0.74 -17.13 0.40
N THR A 160 -0.06 -16.07 0.48
CA THR A 160 -1.53 -16.18 0.36
C THR A 160 -1.99 -16.04 -1.08
N TRP A 161 -3.23 -16.46 -1.36
CA TRP A 161 -3.88 -16.25 -2.64
C TRP A 161 -3.91 -14.76 -3.02
N TRP A 162 -4.27 -13.87 -2.09
CA TRP A 162 -4.32 -12.43 -2.36
C TRP A 162 -2.95 -11.84 -2.71
N TYR A 163 -1.88 -12.37 -2.14
CA TYR A 163 -0.53 -11.97 -2.53
C TYR A 163 -0.22 -12.32 -3.98
N GLN A 164 -0.61 -13.52 -4.43
CA GLN A 164 -0.43 -13.93 -5.84
C GLN A 164 -1.29 -13.07 -6.79
N VAL A 165 -2.52 -12.75 -6.39
CA VAL A 165 -3.40 -11.80 -7.10
C VAL A 165 -2.71 -10.43 -7.24
N CYS A 166 -2.18 -9.87 -6.15
CA CYS A 166 -1.46 -8.59 -6.16
C CYS A 166 -0.22 -8.63 -7.06
N MET A 167 0.55 -9.73 -7.02
CA MET A 167 1.70 -9.93 -7.90
C MET A 167 1.28 -9.91 -9.37
N TRP A 168 0.24 -10.66 -9.73
CA TRP A 168 -0.29 -10.69 -11.10
C TRP A 168 -0.80 -9.33 -11.59
N MET A 169 -1.38 -8.51 -10.69
CA MET A 169 -1.85 -7.17 -11.05
C MET A 169 -0.74 -6.16 -11.31
N GLY A 170 0.53 -6.50 -11.02
CA GLY A 170 1.70 -5.65 -11.21
C GLY A 170 2.47 -5.32 -9.93
N GLY A 171 2.15 -5.99 -8.81
CA GLY A 171 2.89 -5.85 -7.56
C GLY A 171 4.31 -6.41 -7.63
N ASP A 172 4.59 -7.29 -8.59
CA ASP A 172 5.91 -7.89 -8.85
C ASP A 172 6.98 -6.86 -9.24
N GLN A 173 6.56 -5.73 -9.80
CA GLN A 173 7.45 -4.60 -10.13
C GLN A 173 7.99 -3.89 -8.88
N PHE A 174 7.36 -4.09 -7.72
CA PHE A 174 7.67 -3.38 -6.47
C PHE A 174 8.31 -4.26 -5.40
N LEU A 175 8.99 -5.34 -5.80
CA LEU A 175 9.62 -6.27 -4.86
C LEU A 175 10.81 -5.65 -4.11
N GLU A 176 11.54 -4.73 -4.74
CA GLU A 176 12.62 -3.98 -4.07
C GLU A 176 12.04 -3.03 -3.02
N GLU A 177 10.99 -2.30 -3.37
CA GLU A 177 10.26 -1.37 -2.49
C GLU A 177 9.54 -2.11 -1.36
N LEU A 178 9.10 -3.36 -1.59
CA LEU A 178 8.58 -4.24 -0.54
C LEU A 178 9.67 -4.64 0.46
N ASP A 179 10.90 -4.92 -0.01
CA ASP A 179 12.03 -5.23 0.87
C ASP A 179 12.38 -4.03 1.76
N VAL A 180 12.42 -2.85 1.14
CA VAL A 180 12.60 -1.56 1.81
C VAL A 180 11.49 -1.30 2.82
N ASP A 181 10.23 -1.51 2.46
CA ASP A 181 9.10 -1.29 3.37
C ASP A 181 9.18 -2.20 4.61
N ILE A 182 9.58 -3.45 4.43
CA ILE A 182 9.79 -4.38 5.53
C ILE A 182 10.92 -3.89 6.44
N ALA A 183 12.01 -3.37 5.86
CA ALA A 183 13.11 -2.79 6.63
C ALA A 183 12.65 -1.56 7.43
N VAL A 184 11.93 -0.63 6.80
CA VAL A 184 11.32 0.53 7.48
C VAL A 184 10.44 0.06 8.64
N ASN A 185 9.57 -0.92 8.42
CA ASN A 185 8.71 -1.43 9.48
C ASN A 185 9.49 -2.01 10.67
N LEU A 186 10.55 -2.78 10.42
CA LEU A 186 11.40 -3.34 11.47
C LEU A 186 12.05 -2.23 12.30
N LEU A 187 12.48 -1.15 11.66
CA LEU A 187 13.08 0.00 12.33
C LEU A 187 12.06 0.80 13.16
N THR A 188 10.81 0.88 12.72
CA THR A 188 9.82 1.78 13.32
C THR A 188 8.81 1.07 14.22
N VAL A 189 8.82 -0.27 14.32
CA VAL A 189 7.78 -1.03 15.03
C VAL A 189 7.66 -0.64 16.51
N ASP A 190 8.74 -0.20 17.13
CA ASP A 190 8.73 0.21 18.54
C ASP A 190 7.94 1.50 18.76
N SER A 191 7.80 2.34 17.72
CA SER A 191 7.04 3.59 17.80
C SER A 191 5.52 3.38 17.96
N TYR A 192 5.01 2.17 17.74
CA TYR A 192 3.61 1.84 18.01
C TYR A 192 3.32 1.55 19.49
N ILE A 193 4.34 1.25 20.30
CA ILE A 193 4.19 0.78 21.70
C ILE A 193 4.10 1.96 22.68
N GLY A 194 4.55 3.15 22.28
CA GLY A 194 4.65 4.34 23.13
C GLY A 194 3.51 5.35 23.04
N MET A 195 2.37 5.02 22.42
CA MET A 195 1.21 5.91 22.25
C MET A 195 -0.06 5.40 22.94
#